data_AF-A0A4R4XQK4-F1
#
_entry.id   AF-A0A4R4XQK4-F1
#
_cell.length_a   1.000
_cell.length_b   1.000
_cell.length_c   1.000
_cell.angle_alpha   90.00
_cell.angle_beta   90.00
_cell.angle_gamma   90.00
#
_symmetry.space_group_name_H-M   'P 1'
#
loop_
_entity.id
_entity.type
_entity.pdbx_description
1 polymer ?
#
loop_
_entity_poly.entity_id
_entity_poly.type
_entity_poly.pdbx_seq_one_letter_code
_entity_poly.pdbx_strand_id
1 'polypeptide(L)'
;MEMDRRHVNWTSAEDILSNVIEGASSFELDEIPGLRPEIWQRFPINDRDPRAVEQEFVEYCLPRVAGLLVVVTFASFKDSVGPLFVRAEAFPSFVEGYWDSFGELLVDGDVVVVSAKTGKVIAVHHSELITTIEGRTIDL
;
A
#
# COMPACT_ATOMS: atom_id res chain seq x y z
N MET A 1 -16.20 -28.12 1.07
CA MET A 1 -16.49 -26.69 0.90
C MET A 1 -15.57 -25.98 1.87
N GLU A 2 -14.34 -25.78 1.43
CA GLU A 2 -13.33 -25.07 2.18
C GLU A 2 -13.74 -23.60 2.10
N MET A 3 -14.10 -23.00 3.24
CA MET A 3 -14.27 -21.56 3.27
C MET A 3 -12.89 -20.98 2.97
N ASP A 4 -12.81 -20.24 1.88
CA ASP A 4 -11.66 -19.46 1.47
C ASP A 4 -11.27 -18.55 2.64
N ARG A 5 -10.29 -18.98 3.44
CA ARG A 5 -10.04 -18.40 4.75
C ARG A 5 -9.03 -17.29 4.58
N ARG A 6 -9.55 -16.13 4.20
CA ARG A 6 -8.82 -14.88 4.09
C ARG A 6 -7.91 -14.65 5.31
N HIS A 7 -6.67 -14.25 5.06
CA HIS A 7 -5.66 -14.02 6.10
C HIS A 7 -6.19 -13.11 7.23
N VAL A 8 -5.80 -13.39 8.49
CA VAL A 8 -6.36 -12.74 9.69
C VAL A 8 -6.16 -11.22 9.73
N ASN A 9 -5.16 -10.71 9.01
CA ASN A 9 -4.83 -9.28 8.96
C ASN A 9 -5.82 -8.45 8.16
N TRP A 10 -6.62 -9.06 7.29
CA TRP A 10 -7.48 -8.33 6.36
C TRP A 10 -8.54 -7.49 7.06
N THR A 11 -9.24 -8.04 8.06
CA THR A 11 -10.26 -7.29 8.80
C THR A 11 -9.67 -6.03 9.43
N SER A 12 -8.53 -6.15 10.12
CA SER A 12 -7.87 -4.99 10.74
C SER A 12 -7.38 -3.97 9.71
N ALA A 13 -6.88 -4.42 8.57
CA ALA A 13 -6.43 -3.54 7.50
C ALA A 13 -7.60 -2.73 6.91
N GLU A 14 -8.72 -3.38 6.62
CA GLU A 14 -9.93 -2.74 6.07
C GLU A 14 -10.60 -1.81 7.09
N ASP A 15 -10.62 -2.20 8.36
CA ASP A 15 -11.08 -1.32 9.44
C ASP A 15 -10.23 -0.04 9.50
N ILE A 16 -8.90 -0.15 9.41
CA ILE A 16 -8.03 1.04 9.38
C ILE A 16 -8.31 1.89 8.15
N LEU A 17 -8.38 1.27 6.97
CA LEU A 17 -8.64 1.99 5.71
C LEU A 17 -9.98 2.73 5.76
N SER A 18 -11.06 2.08 6.18
CA SER A 18 -12.41 2.68 6.25
C SER A 18 -12.52 3.81 7.27
N ASN A 19 -11.72 3.78 8.33
CA ASN A 19 -11.62 4.90 9.28
C ASN A 19 -10.81 6.08 8.72
N VAL A 20 -9.82 5.82 7.84
CA VAL A 20 -9.04 6.86 7.16
C VAL A 20 -9.85 7.45 6.00
N ILE A 21 -10.34 6.63 5.09
CA ILE A 21 -11.11 7.01 3.91
C ILE A 21 -12.56 6.57 4.10
N GLU A 22 -13.43 7.56 4.31
CA GLU A 22 -14.86 7.32 4.44
C GLU A 22 -15.42 6.66 3.17
N GLY A 23 -16.08 5.52 3.35
CA GLY A 23 -16.69 4.76 2.26
C GLY A 23 -15.77 3.76 1.56
N ALA A 24 -14.50 3.64 1.95
CA ALA A 24 -13.64 2.56 1.46
C ALA A 24 -14.10 1.20 2.00
N SER A 25 -14.28 0.22 1.11
CA SER A 25 -14.73 -1.14 1.45
C SER A 25 -13.65 -2.21 1.34
N SER A 26 -12.64 -1.98 0.50
CA SER A 26 -11.51 -2.89 0.33
C SER A 26 -10.27 -2.13 -0.15
N PHE A 27 -9.17 -2.86 -0.37
CA PHE A 27 -7.93 -2.33 -0.94
C PHE A 27 -7.88 -2.44 -2.48
N GLU A 28 -8.97 -2.82 -3.13
CA GLU A 28 -9.09 -2.68 -4.59
C GLU A 28 -9.13 -1.18 -4.93
N LEU A 29 -8.34 -0.74 -5.90
CA LEU A 29 -8.11 0.69 -6.16
C LEU A 29 -9.38 1.45 -6.58
N ASP A 30 -10.31 0.77 -7.24
CA ASP A 30 -11.62 1.30 -7.62
C ASP A 30 -12.60 1.38 -6.44
N GLU A 31 -12.36 0.63 -5.38
CA GLU A 31 -13.14 0.65 -4.13
C GLU A 31 -12.60 1.64 -3.07
N ILE A 32 -11.56 2.42 -3.40
CA ILE A 32 -11.03 3.48 -2.53
C ILE A 32 -11.53 4.86 -3.01
N PRO A 33 -12.51 5.48 -2.32
CA PRO A 33 -13.00 6.79 -2.67
C PRO A 33 -11.89 7.84 -2.71
N GLY A 34 -11.90 8.66 -3.77
CA GLY A 34 -10.93 9.73 -3.98
C GLY A 34 -9.84 9.40 -5.01
N LEU A 35 -9.61 8.11 -5.32
CA LEU A 35 -8.74 7.68 -6.42
C LEU A 35 -9.39 7.94 -7.79
N ARG A 36 -9.36 9.20 -8.23
CA ARG A 36 -9.94 9.65 -9.51
C ARG A 36 -8.89 9.67 -10.63
N PRO A 37 -9.27 9.48 -11.90
CA PRO A 37 -8.32 9.46 -13.03
C PRO A 37 -7.36 10.66 -13.08
N GLU A 38 -7.79 11.85 -12.66
CA GLU A 38 -7.06 13.10 -12.86
C GLU A 38 -5.94 13.35 -11.83
N ILE A 39 -5.92 12.59 -10.72
CA ILE A 39 -4.93 12.78 -9.65
C ILE A 39 -3.71 11.88 -9.82
N TRP A 40 -3.75 10.96 -10.78
CA TRP A 40 -2.66 10.03 -11.05
C TRP A 40 -1.51 10.74 -11.75
N GLN A 41 -0.30 10.42 -11.29
CA GLN A 41 0.94 10.93 -11.86
C GLN A 41 1.72 9.75 -12.44
N ARG A 42 2.46 10.01 -13.51
CA ARG A 42 3.30 8.98 -14.13
C ARG A 42 4.38 8.52 -13.14
N PHE A 43 4.51 7.22 -13.00
CA PHE A 43 5.50 6.53 -12.17
C PHE A 43 6.01 5.30 -12.95
N PRO A 44 7.02 5.47 -13.83
CA PRO A 44 7.49 4.39 -14.69
C PRO A 44 8.09 3.25 -13.85
N ILE A 45 7.63 2.02 -14.07
CA ILE A 45 8.03 0.82 -13.32
C ILE A 45 8.83 -0.14 -14.21
N ASN A 46 8.33 -0.43 -15.43
CA ASN A 46 8.83 -1.56 -16.22
C ASN A 46 10.13 -1.25 -16.97
N ASP A 47 10.36 -0.01 -17.36
CA ASP A 47 11.49 0.41 -18.20
C ASP A 47 12.72 0.87 -17.38
N ARG A 48 12.76 0.56 -16.09
CA ARG A 48 13.77 1.08 -15.15
C ARG A 48 14.40 -0.02 -14.31
N ASP A 49 15.55 0.31 -13.72
CA ASP A 49 16.15 -0.54 -12.68
C ASP A 49 15.18 -0.68 -11.50
N PRO A 50 14.74 -1.91 -11.15
CA PRO A 50 13.78 -2.13 -10.07
C PRO A 50 14.16 -1.50 -8.74
N ARG A 51 15.46 -1.53 -8.40
CA ARG A 51 15.95 -0.93 -7.15
C ARG A 51 15.79 0.59 -7.15
N ALA A 52 16.01 1.23 -8.30
CA ALA A 52 15.79 2.67 -8.44
C ALA A 52 14.29 3.02 -8.34
N VAL A 53 13.40 2.16 -8.83
CA VAL A 53 11.94 2.33 -8.70
C VAL A 53 11.51 2.21 -7.23
N GLU A 54 11.96 1.17 -6.52
CA GLU A 54 11.67 0.98 -5.09
C GLU A 54 12.24 2.11 -4.24
N GLN A 55 13.46 2.59 -4.54
CA GLN A 55 14.04 3.75 -3.87
C GLN A 55 13.18 5.01 -4.10
N GLU A 56 12.78 5.30 -5.33
CA GLU A 56 11.92 6.45 -5.62
C GLU A 56 10.55 6.34 -4.94
N PHE A 57 9.99 5.13 -4.88
CA PHE A 57 8.75 4.86 -4.15
C PHE A 57 8.90 5.14 -2.65
N VAL A 58 10.01 4.69 -2.03
CA VAL A 58 10.31 4.99 -0.63
C VAL A 58 10.47 6.49 -0.41
N GLU A 59 11.25 7.17 -1.25
CA GLU A 59 11.45 8.63 -1.20
C GLU A 59 10.12 9.39 -1.35
N TYR A 60 9.22 8.89 -2.19
CA TYR A 60 7.87 9.42 -2.33
C TYR A 60 7.05 9.20 -1.04
N CYS A 61 7.13 8.03 -0.42
CA CYS A 61 6.31 7.72 0.77
C CYS A 61 6.77 8.44 2.04
N LEU A 62 8.08 8.47 2.32
CA LEU A 62 8.65 8.91 3.59
C LEU A 62 8.14 10.27 4.11
N PRO A 63 8.05 11.35 3.32
CA PRO A 63 7.57 12.64 3.82
C PRO A 63 6.04 12.68 4.07
N ARG A 64 5.29 11.65 3.67
CA ARG A 64 3.82 11.59 3.73
C ARG A 64 3.29 10.68 4.84
N VAL A 65 4.12 9.80 5.37
CA VAL A 65 3.69 8.71 6.25
C VAL A 65 4.34 8.80 7.64
N ALA A 66 3.64 8.31 8.67
CA ALA A 66 4.15 8.22 10.03
C ALA A 66 3.42 7.11 10.81
N GLY A 67 4.04 6.63 11.90
CA GLY A 67 3.40 5.64 12.76
C GLY A 67 3.24 4.27 12.09
N LEU A 68 2.16 3.55 12.40
CA LEU A 68 1.86 2.27 11.79
C LEU A 68 1.33 2.45 10.36
N LEU A 69 1.93 1.72 9.42
CA LEU A 69 1.52 1.64 8.03
C LEU A 69 0.83 0.31 7.77
N VAL A 70 -0.26 0.35 7.01
CA VAL A 70 -0.81 -0.83 6.33
C VAL A 70 -0.29 -0.81 4.92
N VAL A 71 0.38 -1.88 4.51
CA VAL A 71 0.92 -2.05 3.16
C VAL A 71 0.25 -3.26 2.54
N VAL A 72 -0.45 -3.02 1.43
CA VAL A 72 -1.06 -4.07 0.61
C VAL A 72 -0.37 -4.07 -0.74
N THR A 73 0.10 -5.24 -1.13
CA THR A 73 0.77 -5.51 -2.40
C THR A 73 0.09 -6.69 -3.09
N PHE A 74 0.55 -7.04 -4.29
CA PHE A 74 0.11 -8.28 -4.95
C PHE A 74 0.29 -9.52 -4.05
N ALA A 75 1.38 -9.61 -3.27
CA ALA A 75 1.63 -10.71 -2.34
C ALA A 75 0.53 -10.88 -1.30
N SER A 76 -0.07 -9.77 -0.86
CA SER A 76 -1.09 -9.76 0.20
C SER A 76 -2.35 -10.55 -0.14
N PHE A 77 -2.62 -10.77 -1.42
CA PHE A 77 -3.76 -11.58 -1.88
C PHE A 77 -3.50 -13.09 -1.83
N LYS A 78 -2.27 -13.52 -1.55
CA LYS A 78 -1.96 -14.92 -1.21
C LYS A 78 -2.50 -15.20 0.21
N ASP A 79 -3.23 -16.30 0.39
CA ASP A 79 -3.88 -16.67 1.67
C ASP A 79 -2.94 -16.68 2.88
N SER A 80 -1.66 -16.99 2.65
CA SER A 80 -0.63 -17.08 3.69
C SER A 80 0.04 -15.76 4.06
N VAL A 81 -0.23 -14.67 3.34
CA VAL A 81 0.50 -13.39 3.49
C VAL A 81 -0.40 -12.31 4.06
N GLY A 82 -1.50 -11.98 3.39
CA GLY A 82 -2.39 -10.88 3.80
C GLY A 82 -1.72 -9.49 3.79
N PRO A 83 -2.42 -8.46 4.30
CA PRO A 83 -1.86 -7.13 4.49
C PRO A 83 -0.72 -7.13 5.49
N LEU A 84 0.27 -6.27 5.24
CA LEU A 84 1.48 -6.14 6.02
C LEU A 84 1.42 -4.89 6.89
N PHE A 85 1.87 -5.02 8.13
CA PHE A 85 1.92 -3.92 9.09
C PHE A 85 3.36 -3.53 9.36
N VAL A 86 3.72 -2.30 9.02
CA VAL A 86 5.12 -1.82 9.05
C VAL A 86 5.16 -0.47 9.76
N ARG A 87 6.11 -0.25 10.66
CA ARG A 87 6.30 1.11 11.22
C ARG A 87 6.98 2.00 10.20
N ALA A 88 6.56 3.25 10.08
CA ALA A 88 7.08 4.20 9.10
C ALA A 88 8.61 4.32 9.14
N GLU A 89 9.21 4.31 10.33
CA GLU A 89 10.67 4.35 10.49
C GLU A 89 11.39 3.09 10.00
N ALA A 90 10.69 1.95 9.90
CA ALA A 90 11.20 0.70 9.37
C ALA A 90 10.83 0.49 7.89
N PHE A 91 10.06 1.39 7.29
CA PHE A 91 9.56 1.24 5.92
C PHE A 91 10.67 1.10 4.88
N PRO A 92 11.77 1.89 4.89
CA PRO A 92 12.86 1.70 3.94
C PRO A 92 13.49 0.31 4.01
N SER A 93 13.84 -0.15 5.22
CA SER A 93 14.43 -1.47 5.43
C SER A 93 13.46 -2.61 5.12
N PHE A 94 12.16 -2.40 5.31
CA PHE A 94 11.12 -3.34 4.89
C PHE A 94 11.09 -3.50 3.38
N VAL A 95 11.13 -2.40 2.62
CA VAL A 95 11.18 -2.43 1.14
C VAL A 95 12.45 -3.14 0.67
N GLU A 96 13.62 -2.81 1.25
CA GLU A 96 14.90 -3.46 0.90
C GLU A 96 14.88 -4.99 1.11
N GLY A 97 14.20 -5.48 2.15
CA GLY A 97 14.09 -6.91 2.46
C GLY A 97 12.88 -7.63 1.86
N TYR A 98 12.05 -6.92 1.08
CA TYR A 98 10.78 -7.44 0.60
C TYR A 98 10.97 -8.61 -0.38
N TRP A 99 11.88 -8.47 -1.34
CA TRP A 99 12.22 -9.52 -2.31
C TRP A 99 12.64 -10.83 -1.62
N ASP A 100 13.49 -10.73 -0.60
CA ASP A 100 13.98 -11.92 0.13
C ASP A 100 12.85 -12.64 0.89
N SER A 101 11.79 -11.90 1.26
CA SER A 101 10.66 -12.42 2.01
C SER A 101 9.59 -13.05 1.11
N PHE A 102 9.36 -12.49 -0.07
CA PHE A 102 8.20 -12.84 -0.92
C PHE A 102 8.56 -13.30 -2.34
N GLY A 103 9.81 -13.14 -2.76
CA GLY A 103 10.30 -13.55 -4.08
C GLY A 103 9.83 -12.68 -5.24
N GLU A 104 9.33 -11.48 -4.96
CA GLU A 104 8.83 -10.50 -5.93
C GLU A 104 9.17 -9.08 -5.46
N LEU A 105 9.16 -8.09 -6.38
CA LEU A 105 9.41 -6.70 -6.00
C LEU A 105 8.18 -6.14 -5.28
N LEU A 106 8.37 -5.16 -4.42
CA LEU A 106 7.24 -4.54 -3.72
C LEU A 106 6.35 -3.79 -4.70
N VAL A 107 6.96 -3.10 -5.67
CA VAL A 107 6.28 -2.34 -6.72
C VAL A 107 6.25 -3.15 -8.02
N ASP A 108 5.57 -4.30 -7.98
CA ASP A 108 5.33 -5.18 -9.14
C ASP A 108 3.82 -5.45 -9.31
N GLY A 109 3.06 -4.36 -9.46
CA GLY A 109 1.60 -4.38 -9.51
C GLY A 109 0.97 -3.24 -8.74
N ASP A 110 -0.28 -3.44 -8.32
CA ASP A 110 -0.98 -2.49 -7.49
C ASP A 110 -0.46 -2.54 -6.06
N VAL A 111 -0.17 -1.37 -5.50
CA VAL A 111 0.33 -1.20 -4.13
C VAL A 111 -0.48 -0.13 -3.44
N VAL A 112 -0.88 -0.38 -2.20
CA VAL A 112 -1.54 0.62 -1.35
C VAL A 112 -0.80 0.72 -0.02
N VAL A 113 -0.43 1.94 0.35
CA VAL A 113 0.16 2.26 1.66
C VAL A 113 -0.78 3.21 2.39
N VAL A 114 -1.31 2.79 3.52
CA VAL A 114 -2.16 3.60 4.39
C VAL A 114 -1.38 3.98 5.64
N SER A 115 -1.31 5.28 5.92
CA SER A 115 -0.74 5.84 7.14
C SER A 115 -1.86 6.46 7.96
N ALA A 116 -2.36 5.71 8.94
CA ALA A 116 -3.47 6.16 9.78
C ALA A 116 -3.13 7.46 10.53
N LYS A 117 -1.89 7.58 11.02
CA LYS A 117 -1.41 8.75 11.76
C LYS A 117 -1.41 10.04 10.94
N THR A 118 -1.11 9.96 9.64
CA THR A 118 -1.09 11.12 8.74
C THR A 118 -2.35 11.24 7.89
N GLY A 119 -3.25 10.26 7.95
CA GLY A 119 -4.43 10.17 7.10
C GLY A 119 -4.12 10.03 5.62
N LYS A 120 -2.89 9.64 5.24
CA LYS A 120 -2.50 9.52 3.83
C LYS A 120 -2.71 8.10 3.33
N VAL A 121 -3.26 8.00 2.13
CA VAL A 121 -3.29 6.76 1.34
C VAL A 121 -2.51 6.99 0.07
N ILE A 122 -1.41 6.27 -0.09
CA ILE A 122 -0.58 6.28 -1.29
C ILE A 122 -0.94 5.05 -2.09
N ALA A 123 -1.20 5.22 -3.38
CA ALA A 123 -1.53 4.13 -4.27
C ALA A 123 -0.60 4.13 -5.47
N VAL A 124 -0.13 2.95 -5.85
CA VAL A 124 0.53 2.67 -7.12
C VAL A 124 -0.40 1.78 -7.92
N HIS A 125 -0.59 2.10 -9.19
CA HIS A 125 -1.33 1.29 -10.15
C HIS A 125 -0.33 0.64 -11.12
N HIS A 126 -0.54 -0.62 -11.45
CA HIS A 126 0.30 -1.43 -12.35
C HIS A 126 0.50 -0.82 -13.75
N SER A 127 -0.36 0.12 -14.15
CA SER A 127 -0.20 0.93 -15.37
C SER A 127 0.80 2.10 -15.22
N GLU A 128 1.80 1.96 -14.35
CA GLU A 128 2.87 2.95 -14.15
C GLU A 128 2.37 4.31 -13.65
N LEU A 129 1.46 4.27 -12.66
CA LEU A 129 0.91 5.48 -12.06
C LEU A 129 1.06 5.45 -10.53
N ILE A 130 1.27 6.61 -9.93
CA ILE A 130 1.27 6.80 -8.47
C ILE A 130 0.39 7.99 -8.11
N THR A 131 -0.25 7.93 -6.95
CA THR A 131 -0.93 9.08 -6.37
C THR A 131 -0.95 9.03 -4.85
N THR A 132 -1.39 10.13 -4.23
CA THR A 132 -1.68 10.21 -2.81
C THR A 132 -3.03 10.90 -2.63
N ILE A 133 -3.89 10.32 -1.81
CA ILE A 133 -5.10 10.97 -1.30
C ILE A 133 -4.99 11.17 0.21
N GLU A 134 -5.87 12.03 0.72
CA GLU A 134 -5.92 12.40 2.13
C GLU A 134 -7.31 12.10 2.68
N GLY A 135 -7.30 11.49 3.85
CA GLY A 135 -8.47 11.17 4.65
C GLY A 135 -8.32 11.71 6.08
N ARG A 136 -8.93 11.00 7.01
CA ARG A 136 -8.91 11.32 8.44
C ARG A 136 -7.66 10.75 9.08
N THR A 137 -7.12 11.48 10.06
CA THR A 137 -6.07 10.96 10.93
C THR A 137 -6.69 10.12 12.05
N ILE A 138 -6.01 9.04 12.41
CA ILE A 138 -6.37 8.15 13.51
C ILE A 138 -5.11 7.90 14.34
N ASP A 139 -5.25 7.98 15.66
CA ASP A 139 -4.18 7.59 16.59
C ASP A 139 -4.36 6.11 16.94
N LEU A 140 -3.41 5.27 16.52
CA LEU A 140 -3.39 3.81 16.65
C LEU A 140 -2.22 3.36 17.52
#